data_AF-X8ECF8-F1
#
_entry.id   AF-X8ECF8-F1
#
_cell.length_a   1.000
_cell.length_b   1.000
_cell.length_c   1.000
_cell.angle_alpha   90.00
_cell.angle_beta   90.00
_cell.angle_gamma   90.00
#
_symmetry.space_group_name_H-M   'P 1'
#
loop_
_entity.id
_entity.type
_entity.pdbx_description
1 polymer ?
#
loop_
_entity_poly.entity_id
_entity_poly.type
_entity_poly.pdbx_seq_one_letter_code
_entity_poly.pdbx_strand_id
1 'polypeptide(L)' 'MWLRAETPQRVRIGALNLTVEFAAGEEMLTEVSCKFRIEAVAAELAAAGLQRTRWWTDDSGDFALSLAVK' A
#
# COMPACT_ATOMS: atom_id res chain seq x y z
N MET A 1 6.43 -2.56 -2.23
CA MET A 1 7.30 -3.49 -2.96
C MET A 1 7.87 -2.77 -4.17
N TRP A 2 9.10 -3.12 -4.55
CA TRP A 2 9.82 -2.51 -5.66
C TRP A 2 10.35 -3.60 -6.58
N LEU A 3 10.43 -3.29 -7.88
CA LEU A 3 11.23 -4.04 -8.84
C LEU A 3 12.47 -3.23 -9.17
N ARG A 4 13.62 -3.88 -9.27
CA ARG A 4 14.90 -3.25 -9.59
C ARG A 4 15.50 -3.87 -10.83
N ALA A 5 15.90 -3.05 -11.79
CA ALA A 5 16.61 -3.51 -12.98
C ALA A 5 18.06 -3.90 -12.62
N GLU A 6 18.46 -5.15 -12.87
CA GLU A 6 19.84 -5.59 -12.60
C GLU A 6 20.85 -5.02 -13.61
N THR A 7 20.40 -4.80 -14.85
CA THR A 7 21.17 -4.22 -15.97
C THR A 7 20.29 -3.24 -16.75
N PRO A 8 20.85 -2.35 -17.60
CA PRO A 8 20.05 -1.42 -18.37
C PRO A 8 19.03 -2.16 -19.25
N GLN A 9 17.75 -1.76 -19.16
CA GLN A 9 16.66 -2.36 -19.93
C GLN A 9 16.08 -1.35 -20.91
N ARG A 10 15.69 -1.84 -22.08
CA ARG A 10 14.86 -1.10 -23.05
C ARG A 10 13.63 -1.92 -23.38
N VAL A 11 12.46 -1.46 -22.94
CA VAL A 11 11.21 -2.23 -22.99
C VAL A 11 10.25 -1.57 -23.99
N ARG A 12 9.85 -2.34 -25.01
CA ARG A 12 8.86 -1.91 -26.02
C ARG A 12 7.47 -2.44 -25.65
N ILE A 13 6.53 -1.54 -25.36
CA ILE A 13 5.13 -1.89 -25.09
C ILE A 13 4.32 -1.70 -26.38
N GLY A 14 4.25 -2.77 -27.19
CA GLY A 14 3.74 -2.77 -28.56
C GLY A 14 2.42 -2.01 -28.75
N ALA A 15 1.39 -2.40 -28.00
CA ALA A 15 0.04 -1.86 -28.07
C ALA A 15 -0.07 -0.35 -27.77
N LEU A 16 0.88 0.22 -27.03
CA LEU A 16 0.90 1.65 -26.70
C LEU A 16 1.79 2.49 -27.62
N ASN A 17 2.45 1.85 -28.60
CA ASN A 17 3.54 2.47 -29.37
C ASN A 17 4.61 3.16 -28.49
N LEU A 18 4.84 2.62 -27.29
CA LEU A 18 5.74 3.20 -26.29
C LEU A 18 7.03 2.37 -26.18
N THR A 19 8.14 3.06 -25.99
CA THR A 19 9.40 2.47 -25.52
C THR A 19 9.81 3.22 -24.26
N VAL A 20 10.14 2.48 -23.21
CA VAL A 20 10.69 3.00 -21.96
C VAL A 20 12.06 2.39 -21.69
N GLU A 21 12.89 3.11 -20.95
CA GLU A 21 14.22 2.67 -20.57
C GLU A 21 14.33 2.66 -19.05
N PHE A 22 15.09 1.70 -18.52
CA PHE A 22 15.47 1.64 -17.11
C PHE A 22 16.99 1.55 -17.03
N ALA A 23 17.62 2.38 -16.21
CA ALA A 23 19.04 2.30 -15.94
C ALA A 23 19.37 1.08 -15.05
N ALA A 24 20.65 0.68 -15.01
CA ALA A 24 21.10 -0.33 -14.06
C ALA A 24 20.85 0.16 -12.62
N GLY A 25 20.19 -0.66 -11.81
CA GLY A 25 19.82 -0.34 -10.44
C GLY A 25 18.58 0.55 -10.30
N GLU A 26 17.97 1.02 -11.39
CA GLU A 26 16.74 1.80 -11.33
C GLU A 26 15.59 0.97 -10.72
N GLU A 27 14.86 1.58 -9.78
CA GLU A 27 13.77 0.93 -9.06
C GLU A 27 12.41 1.51 -9.46
N MET A 28 11.44 0.62 -9.68
CA MET A 28 10.05 0.97 -9.94
C MET A 28 9.17 0.50 -8.78
N LEU A 29 8.40 1.44 -8.20
CA LEU A 29 7.44 1.14 -7.15
C LEU A 29 6.26 0.36 -7.75
N THR A 30 5.96 -0.80 -7.18
CA THR A 30 4.83 -1.63 -7.62
C THR A 30 3.73 -1.71 -6.58
N GLU A 31 4.03 -1.45 -5.31
CA GLU A 31 3.03 -1.55 -4.23
C GLU A 31 3.43 -0.74 -3.00
N VAL A 32 2.44 -0.21 -2.28
CA VAL A 32 2.60 0.26 -0.90
C VAL A 32 1.69 -0.56 0.02
N SER A 33 2.17 -0.86 1.23
CA SER A 33 1.37 -1.53 2.27
C SER A 33 1.45 -0.68 3.53
N CYS A 34 0.54 0.29 3.64
CA CYS A 34 0.47 1.19 4.78
C CYS A 34 0.19 0.40 6.06
N LYS A 35 0.85 0.81 7.15
CA LYS A 35 0.67 0.24 8.48
C LYS A 35 0.08 1.31 9.38
N PHE A 36 -0.79 0.89 10.29
CA PHE A 36 -1.66 1.79 11.03
C PHE A 36 -1.29 1.82 12.51
N ARG A 37 -1.47 3.00 13.11
CA ARG A 37 -1.57 3.15 14.57
C ARG A 37 -3.05 3.05 14.93
N ILE A 38 -3.38 2.36 16.02
CA ILE A 38 -4.78 2.08 16.41
C ILE A 38 -5.61 3.35 16.61
N GLU A 39 -5.02 4.42 17.14
CA GLU A 39 -5.67 5.71 17.35
C GLU A 39 -5.97 6.40 16.02
N ALA A 40 -5.07 6.27 15.05
CA ALA A 40 -5.25 6.82 13.71
C ALA A 40 -6.41 6.13 12.98
N VAL A 41 -6.57 4.81 13.12
CA VAL A 41 -7.72 4.08 12.54
C VAL A 41 -9.05 4.62 13.06
N ALA A 42 -9.14 4.91 14.36
CA ALA A 42 -10.36 5.48 14.94
C ALA A 42 -10.65 6.89 14.41
N ALA A 43 -9.60 7.72 14.23
CA ALA A 43 -9.72 9.05 13.66
C ALA A 43 -10.12 9.02 12.17
N GLU A 44 -9.53 8.13 11.37
CA GLU A 44 -9.87 7.95 9.95
C GLU A 44 -11.31 7.46 9.77
N LEU A 45 -11.77 6.51 10.60
CA LEU A 45 -13.17 6.08 10.62
C LEU A 45 -14.11 7.25 10.95
N ALA A 46 -13.80 8.04 11.99
CA ALA A 46 -14.60 9.20 12.37
C ALA A 46 -14.64 10.27 11.26
N ALA A 47 -13.51 10.51 10.58
CA ALA A 47 -13.44 11.41 9.42
C ALA A 47 -14.30 10.93 8.25
N ALA A 48 -14.45 9.62 8.09
CA ALA A 48 -15.38 9.01 7.13
C ALA A 48 -16.85 8.98 7.61
N GLY A 49 -17.15 9.52 8.79
CA GLY A 49 -18.49 9.53 9.39
C GLY A 49 -18.90 8.19 9.99
N LEU A 50 -17.95 7.38 10.45
CA LEU A 50 -18.19 6.09 11.10
C LEU A 50 -17.67 6.11 12.53
N GLN A 51 -18.51 5.69 13.48
CA GLN A 51 -18.11 5.46 14.86
C GLN A 51 -17.65 4.02 15.05
N ARG A 52 -16.41 3.81 15.49
CA ARG A 52 -15.91 2.48 15.88
C ARG A 52 -16.61 2.02 17.16
N THR A 53 -17.23 0.85 17.11
CA THR A 53 -17.97 0.26 18.24
C THR A 53 -17.24 -0.91 18.89
N ARG A 54 -16.43 -1.64 18.13
CA ARG A 54 -15.59 -2.72 18.65
C ARG A 54 -14.24 -2.75 17.94
N TRP A 55 -13.28 -3.36 18.63
CA TRP A 55 -11.94 -3.60 18.15
C TRP A 55 -11.45 -4.92 18.71
N TRP A 56 -10.73 -5.67 17.88
CA TRP A 56 -10.00 -6.85 18.27
C TRP A 56 -8.62 -6.81 17.67
N THR A 57 -7.64 -7.30 18.41
CA THR A 57 -6.28 -7.53 17.94
C THR A 57 -5.87 -8.93 18.38
N ASP A 58 -4.95 -9.56 17.66
CA ASP A 58 -4.30 -10.79 18.13
C ASP A 58 -3.45 -10.56 19.38
N ASP A 59 -3.04 -11.63 20.05
CA ASP A 59 -2.32 -11.56 21.34
C ASP A 59 -0.96 -10.84 21.25
N SER A 60 -0.30 -10.83 20.08
CA SER A 60 0.94 -10.07 19.87
C SER A 60 0.71 -8.62 19.42
N GLY A 61 -0.53 -8.26 19.08
CA GLY A 61 -0.89 -6.91 18.67
C GLY A 61 -0.48 -6.55 17.24
N ASP A 62 -0.24 -7.55 16.38
CA ASP A 62 0.34 -7.34 15.04
C ASP A 62 -0.70 -6.95 13.98
N PHE A 63 -1.94 -7.40 14.15
CA PHE A 63 -3.04 -7.15 13.25
C PHE A 63 -4.35 -6.96 14.01
N ALA A 64 -5.23 -6.15 13.44
CA ALA A 64 -6.46 -5.87 14.12
C ALA A 64 -7.65 -5.51 13.22
N LEU A 65 -8.82 -5.74 13.78
CA LEU A 65 -10.12 -5.63 13.14
C LEU A 65 -10.99 -4.62 13.88
N SER A 66 -11.51 -3.63 13.15
CA SER A 66 -12.51 -2.69 13.66
C SER A 66 -13.92 -3.09 13.19
N LEU A 67 -14.90 -3.04 14.09
CA LEU A 67 -16.31 -2.94 13.73
C LEU A 67 -16.76 -1.49 13.93
N ALA A 68 -17.38 -0.90 12.92
CA ALA A 68 -17.86 0.48 12.95
C ALA A 68 -19.27 0.58 12.36
N VAL A 69 -20.02 1.58 12.81
CA VAL A 69 -21.37 1.91 12.33
C VAL A 69 -21.44 3.39 12.00
N LYS A 70 -22.43 3.79 11.21
CA LYS A 70 -22.71 5.19 10.92
C LYS A 70 -23.38 5.90 12.10
#